data_AF-A0A4R6W5H1-F1
#
_entry.id   AF-A0A4R6W5H1-F1
#
_cell.length_a   1.000
_cell.length_b   1.000
_cell.length_c   1.000
_cell.angle_alpha   90.00
_cell.angle_beta   90.00
_cell.angle_gamma   90.00
#
_symmetry.space_group_name_H-M   'P 1'
#
loop_
_entity.id
_entity.type
_entity.pdbx_description
1 polymer ?
#
loop_
_entity_poly.entity_id
_entity_poly.type
_entity_poly.pdbx_seq_one_letter_code
_entity_poly.pdbx_strand_id
1 'polypeptide(L)'
;MISISAVAISYAQDDLALYEPTKADYDYWEYRRKMTVPPYGLDKVKGLIKKIEIKSDDNDDMGLSALSTADFKSLTLREKFTYTMVHPEVYSQNCDIRIMLPNEEQKVFGYLLSTLNEQAWSQRQLVFLRENRDSVMFYIEESTLRSKRMGVNYKDVIDEINGWEMIPFIITYFESNKKDKDALTLLLLLMKKGEYEEFLKSTSYRKLYGQSYNYETYIDYNKANEALILERAMGYFKEKSDVGK
;
A
#
# COMPACT_ATOMS: atom_id res chain seq x y z
N MET A 1 33.91 14.98 -34.81
CA MET A 1 33.04 13.86 -34.38
C MET A 1 32.42 14.29 -33.05
N ILE A 2 31.10 14.43 -33.03
CA ILE A 2 30.35 15.10 -31.96
C ILE A 2 30.30 14.17 -30.75
N SER A 3 30.84 14.63 -29.62
CA SER A 3 30.70 13.96 -28.32
C SER A 3 29.29 14.24 -27.80
N ILE A 4 28.46 13.21 -27.71
CA ILE A 4 27.14 13.31 -27.10
C ILE A 4 27.35 13.14 -25.60
N SER A 5 27.36 14.26 -24.88
CA SER A 5 27.28 14.26 -23.42
C SER A 5 25.92 13.67 -23.01
N ALA A 6 25.95 12.48 -22.44
CA ALA A 6 24.81 11.93 -21.72
C ALA A 6 24.56 12.80 -20.49
N VAL A 7 23.55 13.66 -20.55
CA VAL A 7 22.99 14.30 -19.36
C VAL A 7 22.24 13.21 -18.61
N ALA A 8 22.93 12.55 -17.69
CA ALA A 8 22.27 11.82 -16.62
C ALA A 8 21.63 12.89 -15.72
N ILE A 9 20.30 13.03 -15.79
CA ILE A 9 19.55 13.77 -14.77
C ILE A 9 19.54 12.87 -13.53
N SER A 10 20.65 12.91 -12.80
CA SER A 10 20.73 12.54 -11.40
C SER A 10 20.02 13.65 -10.64
N TYR A 11 18.81 13.42 -10.14
CA TYR A 11 18.29 14.24 -9.05
C TYR A 11 19.20 13.96 -7.84
N ALA A 12 20.20 14.81 -7.65
CA ALA A 12 21.07 14.75 -6.48
C ALA A 12 20.25 15.19 -5.25
N GLN A 13 20.50 14.56 -4.11
CA GLN A 13 19.84 14.84 -2.83
C GLN A 13 19.84 16.34 -2.44
N ASP A 14 20.74 17.15 -3.02
CA ASP A 14 20.81 18.60 -2.84
C ASP A 14 19.59 19.38 -3.39
N ASP A 15 18.92 18.91 -4.46
CA ASP A 15 17.76 19.61 -5.03
C ASP A 15 16.47 19.39 -4.20
N LEU A 16 16.37 18.25 -3.50
CA LEU A 16 15.27 18.00 -2.57
C LEU A 16 15.36 18.87 -1.31
N ALA A 17 16.58 19.30 -0.93
CA ALA A 17 16.79 20.17 0.22
C ALA A 17 16.26 21.61 0.03
N LEU A 18 16.02 22.02 -1.22
CA LEU A 18 15.51 23.35 -1.59
C LEU A 18 14.08 23.32 -2.14
N TYR A 19 13.47 22.14 -2.22
CA TYR A 19 12.12 21.99 -2.72
C TYR A 19 11.10 22.44 -1.67
N GLU A 20 10.31 23.46 -2.00
CA GLU A 20 9.14 23.87 -1.22
C GLU A 20 7.87 23.24 -1.81
N PRO A 21 7.20 22.30 -1.11
CA PRO A 21 6.01 21.65 -1.63
C PRO A 21 4.87 22.63 -1.87
N THR A 22 4.22 22.53 -3.04
CA THR A 22 3.03 23.34 -3.32
C THR A 22 1.82 22.77 -2.59
N LYS A 23 0.72 23.54 -2.56
CA LYS A 23 -0.57 23.02 -2.06
C LYS A 23 -1.01 21.75 -2.81
N ALA A 24 -0.74 21.66 -4.11
CA ALA A 24 -1.13 20.49 -4.91
C ALA A 24 -0.36 19.24 -4.46
N ASP A 25 0.93 19.38 -4.13
CA ASP A 25 1.76 18.29 -3.62
C ASP A 25 1.25 17.82 -2.26
N TYR A 26 0.96 18.74 -1.32
CA TYR A 26 0.33 18.39 -0.05
C TYR A 26 -1.02 17.68 -0.23
N ASP A 27 -1.91 18.23 -1.07
CA ASP A 27 -3.23 17.65 -1.32
C ASP A 27 -3.13 16.22 -1.89
N TYR A 28 -2.14 15.97 -2.75
CA TYR A 28 -1.91 14.65 -3.33
C TYR A 28 -1.24 13.69 -2.34
N TRP A 29 -0.26 14.15 -1.57
CA TRP A 29 0.37 13.37 -0.51
C TRP A 29 -0.63 12.93 0.57
N GLU A 30 -1.47 13.85 1.04
CA GLU A 30 -2.58 13.56 1.95
C GLU A 30 -3.58 12.57 1.33
N TYR A 31 -3.86 12.73 0.03
CA TYR A 31 -4.68 11.76 -0.69
C TYR A 31 -4.05 10.36 -0.61
N ARG A 32 -2.78 10.19 -0.94
CA ARG A 32 -2.09 8.89 -0.92
C ARG A 32 -2.13 8.23 0.46
N ARG A 33 -1.89 8.99 1.54
CA ARG A 33 -1.87 8.48 2.91
C ARG A 33 -3.23 8.16 3.52
N LYS A 34 -4.31 8.53 2.84
CA LYS A 34 -5.65 8.38 3.42
C LYS A 34 -6.06 6.91 3.54
N MET A 35 -6.18 6.44 4.78
CA MET A 35 -6.76 5.14 5.12
C MET A 35 -8.29 5.12 4.95
N THR A 36 -8.83 3.95 4.62
CA THR A 36 -10.28 3.70 4.62
C THR A 36 -10.68 3.01 5.91
N VAL A 37 -11.73 3.52 6.56
CA VAL A 37 -12.32 2.92 7.76
C VAL A 37 -13.43 1.95 7.33
N PRO A 38 -13.30 0.63 7.58
CA PRO A 38 -14.41 -0.30 7.37
C PRO A 38 -15.56 0.02 8.33
N PRO A 39 -16.83 -0.22 7.96
CA PRO A 39 -17.98 0.16 8.77
C PRO A 39 -18.38 -0.93 9.78
N TYR A 40 -17.75 -2.12 9.74
CA TYR A 40 -18.33 -3.32 10.31
C TYR A 40 -18.15 -3.37 11.83
N GLY A 41 -19.25 -3.16 12.55
CA GLY A 41 -19.24 -3.07 14.02
C GLY A 41 -18.35 -1.94 14.54
N LEU A 42 -18.20 -0.86 13.76
CA LEU A 42 -17.27 0.22 14.02
C LEU A 42 -17.44 0.85 15.42
N ASP A 43 -18.68 1.05 15.87
CA ASP A 43 -18.95 1.63 17.19
C ASP A 43 -18.51 0.72 18.32
N LYS A 44 -18.73 -0.59 18.18
CA LYS A 44 -18.24 -1.60 19.14
C LYS A 44 -16.72 -1.62 19.16
N VAL A 45 -16.08 -1.66 17.99
CA VAL A 45 -14.61 -1.68 17.85
C VAL A 45 -14.00 -0.42 18.47
N LYS A 46 -14.51 0.77 18.14
CA LYS A 46 -14.08 2.03 18.77
C LYS A 46 -14.30 2.03 20.28
N GLY A 47 -15.43 1.48 20.74
CA GLY A 47 -15.74 1.34 22.16
C GLY A 47 -14.75 0.44 22.90
N LEU A 48 -14.25 -0.62 22.26
CA LEU A 48 -13.22 -1.50 22.81
C LEU A 48 -11.84 -0.82 22.79
N ILE A 49 -11.46 -0.18 21.68
CA ILE A 49 -10.18 0.54 21.56
C ILE A 49 -10.04 1.62 22.63
N LYS A 50 -11.12 2.37 22.92
CA LYS A 50 -11.13 3.41 23.97
C LYS A 50 -10.85 2.89 25.38
N LYS A 51 -11.03 1.58 25.62
CA LYS A 51 -10.76 0.95 26.93
C LYS A 51 -9.36 0.39 27.04
N ILE A 52 -8.58 0.43 25.96
CA ILE A 52 -7.20 -0.04 25.98
C ILE A 52 -6.41 0.93 26.88
N GLU A 53 -5.90 0.41 27.98
CA GLU A 53 -4.96 1.13 28.81
C GLU A 53 -3.62 1.16 28.10
N ILE A 54 -3.10 2.38 27.90
CA ILE A 54 -1.77 2.58 27.33
C ILE A 54 -0.77 2.20 28.41
N LYS A 55 -0.06 1.08 28.21
CA LYS A 55 1.08 0.73 29.04
C LYS A 55 2.31 1.42 28.47
N SER A 56 2.71 2.54 29.06
CA SER A 56 4.06 3.06 28.85
C SER A 56 5.01 2.21 29.69
N ASP A 57 5.68 1.25 29.08
CA ASP A 57 6.91 0.71 29.68
C ASP A 57 8.08 1.64 29.32
N ASP A 58 9.09 1.71 30.17
CA ASP A 58 10.30 2.55 30.05
C ASP A 58 11.18 2.24 28.79
N ASN A 59 10.66 1.47 27.83
CA ASN A 59 11.35 0.94 26.65
C ASN A 59 10.74 1.43 25.32
N ASP A 60 10.54 2.73 25.15
CA ASP A 60 10.27 3.39 23.85
C ASP A 60 9.05 2.89 23.04
N ASP A 61 8.20 2.03 23.59
CA ASP A 61 6.92 1.66 22.98
C ASP A 61 5.97 2.84 23.23
N MET A 62 5.76 3.69 22.22
CA MET A 62 5.09 5.01 22.28
C MET A 62 3.58 4.93 22.60
N GLY A 63 3.18 3.97 23.42
CA GLY A 63 1.85 3.83 23.96
C GLY A 63 0.88 3.06 23.08
N LEU A 64 1.38 2.17 22.21
CA LEU A 64 0.53 1.21 21.52
C LEU A 64 0.23 0.05 22.45
N SER A 65 -1.04 -0.32 22.51
CA SER A 65 -1.50 -1.43 23.32
C SER A 65 -2.58 -2.17 22.56
N ALA A 66 -2.55 -3.49 22.67
CA ALA A 66 -3.45 -4.38 21.95
C ALA A 66 -4.72 -4.62 22.76
N LEU A 67 -5.84 -4.93 22.09
CA LEU A 67 -7.00 -5.49 22.80
C LEU A 67 -6.61 -6.75 23.59
N SER A 68 -7.30 -7.01 24.70
CA SER A 68 -7.14 -8.28 25.41
C SER A 68 -7.40 -9.46 24.46
N THR A 69 -6.76 -10.60 24.69
CA THR A 69 -6.98 -11.80 23.88
C THR A 69 -8.45 -12.23 23.90
N ALA A 70 -9.15 -12.03 25.02
CA ALA A 70 -10.58 -12.33 25.14
C ALA A 70 -11.42 -11.41 24.25
N ASP A 71 -11.19 -10.10 24.30
CA ASP A 71 -11.92 -9.13 23.48
C ASP A 71 -11.67 -9.37 22.00
N PHE A 72 -10.41 -9.54 21.59
CA PHE A 72 -10.06 -9.83 20.20
C PHE A 72 -10.72 -11.11 19.68
N LYS A 73 -10.75 -12.18 20.49
CA LYS A 73 -11.42 -13.43 20.12
C LYS A 73 -12.94 -13.27 20.02
N SER A 74 -13.55 -12.40 20.83
CA SER A 74 -14.99 -12.14 20.84
C SER A 74 -15.50 -11.38 19.60
N LEU A 75 -14.60 -10.73 18.86
CA LEU A 75 -14.95 -10.03 17.62
C LEU A 75 -15.35 -11.04 16.53
N THR A 76 -16.42 -10.71 15.81
CA THR A 76 -16.76 -11.40 14.56
C THR A 76 -15.69 -11.19 13.50
N LEU A 77 -15.71 -11.97 12.41
CA LEU A 77 -14.70 -11.84 11.33
C LEU A 77 -14.65 -10.43 10.74
N ARG A 78 -15.82 -9.83 10.47
CA ARG A 78 -15.93 -8.45 9.96
C ARG A 78 -15.48 -7.40 10.98
N GLU A 79 -15.76 -7.62 12.26
CA GLU A 79 -15.29 -6.73 13.33
C GLU A 79 -13.77 -6.82 13.52
N LYS A 80 -13.17 -8.02 13.44
CA LYS A 80 -11.71 -8.20 13.45
C LYS A 80 -11.06 -7.48 12.29
N PHE A 81 -11.64 -7.59 11.09
CA PHE A 81 -11.18 -6.81 9.93
C PHE A 81 -11.22 -5.31 10.22
N THR A 82 -12.34 -4.80 10.73
CA THR A 82 -12.46 -3.37 11.10
C THR A 82 -11.40 -2.95 12.11
N TYR A 83 -11.22 -3.73 13.18
CA TYR A 83 -10.22 -3.48 14.20
C TYR A 83 -8.80 -3.44 13.63
N THR A 84 -8.40 -4.44 12.84
CA THR A 84 -7.09 -4.50 12.19
C THR A 84 -6.83 -3.29 11.29
N MET A 85 -7.86 -2.73 10.66
CA MET A 85 -7.72 -1.59 9.75
C MET A 85 -7.62 -0.23 10.46
N VAL A 86 -8.00 -0.14 11.72
CA VAL A 86 -8.08 1.14 12.46
C VAL A 86 -7.20 1.18 13.70
N HIS A 87 -6.62 0.04 14.12
CA HIS A 87 -5.81 -0.07 15.32
C HIS A 87 -4.63 -1.04 15.13
N PRO A 88 -3.49 -0.55 14.64
CA PRO A 88 -2.22 -1.27 14.72
C PRO A 88 -1.85 -1.52 16.19
N GLU A 89 -1.17 -2.63 16.45
CA GLU A 89 -0.92 -3.09 17.83
C GLU A 89 0.53 -3.02 18.27
N VAL A 90 1.44 -2.71 17.35
CA VAL A 90 2.88 -2.74 17.59
C VAL A 90 3.50 -1.43 17.14
N TYR A 91 4.42 -0.89 17.93
CA TYR A 91 5.28 0.19 17.51
C TYR A 91 6.50 -0.38 16.77
N SER A 92 6.89 0.28 15.68
CA SER A 92 8.04 -0.06 14.87
C SER A 92 8.67 1.24 14.38
N GLN A 93 9.75 1.67 15.02
CA GLN A 93 10.51 2.85 14.61
C GLN A 93 10.87 2.74 13.12
N ASN A 94 10.40 3.69 12.31
CA ASN A 94 10.77 3.76 10.90
C ASN A 94 11.88 4.79 10.75
N CYS A 95 13.12 4.32 10.64
CA CYS A 95 14.29 5.19 10.40
C CYS A 95 14.39 5.72 8.96
N ASP A 96 13.41 5.42 8.11
CA ASP A 96 13.39 5.81 6.69
C ASP A 96 12.13 6.64 6.42
N ILE A 97 12.13 7.86 6.95
CA ILE A 97 11.05 8.83 6.76
C ILE A 97 11.06 9.22 5.29
N ARG A 98 10.11 8.67 4.52
CA ARG A 98 9.87 9.16 3.16
C ARG A 98 9.52 10.64 3.20
N ILE A 99 10.32 11.43 2.49
CA ILE A 99 10.02 12.82 2.19
C ILE A 99 9.08 12.90 0.99
N MET A 100 8.27 13.96 0.96
CA MET A 100 7.41 14.25 -0.18
C MET A 100 8.27 14.64 -1.38
N LEU A 101 8.01 14.03 -2.54
CA LEU A 101 8.71 14.36 -3.78
C LEU A 101 7.90 15.38 -4.61
N PRO A 102 8.55 16.21 -5.44
CA PRO A 102 7.87 17.19 -6.29
C PRO A 102 7.03 16.53 -7.40
N ASN A 103 5.75 16.85 -7.57
CA ASN A 103 4.87 16.31 -8.61
C ASN A 103 4.64 14.79 -8.49
N GLU A 104 4.28 14.29 -7.31
CA GLU A 104 4.01 12.87 -7.12
C GLU A 104 2.81 12.33 -7.89
N GLU A 105 1.87 13.20 -8.26
CA GLU A 105 0.70 12.87 -9.07
C GLU A 105 1.07 12.42 -10.49
N GLN A 106 2.31 12.73 -10.90
CA GLN A 106 2.91 12.34 -12.16
C GLN A 106 3.81 11.10 -12.04
N LYS A 107 3.75 10.37 -10.92
CA LYS A 107 4.62 9.21 -10.65
C LYS A 107 3.83 7.94 -10.39
N VAL A 108 4.42 6.82 -10.80
CA VAL A 108 4.07 5.48 -10.32
C VAL A 108 5.27 4.97 -9.52
N PHE A 109 5.10 4.83 -8.22
CA PHE A 109 6.16 4.43 -7.30
C PHE A 109 6.37 2.91 -7.32
N GLY A 110 7.59 2.47 -6.97
CA GLY A 110 7.90 1.05 -6.81
C GLY A 110 7.21 0.43 -5.58
N TYR A 111 6.91 1.24 -4.57
CA TYR A 111 6.37 0.81 -3.28
C TYR A 111 5.29 1.76 -2.80
N LEU A 112 4.30 1.22 -2.09
CA LEU A 112 3.25 2.01 -1.43
C LEU A 112 3.87 2.95 -0.38
N LEU A 113 3.17 4.03 -0.12
CA LEU A 113 3.49 4.92 0.98
C LEU A 113 3.02 4.27 2.28
N SER A 114 3.95 3.84 3.14
CA SER A 114 3.58 3.23 4.43
C SER A 114 2.80 4.23 5.27
N THR A 115 1.65 3.81 5.80
CA THR A 115 0.74 4.71 6.55
C THR A 115 0.56 4.37 8.00
N LEU A 116 1.18 3.29 8.43
CA LEU A 116 1.14 2.94 9.84
C LEU A 116 2.03 3.87 10.68
N ASN A 117 2.78 4.83 10.10
CA ASN A 117 3.49 5.90 10.83
C ASN A 117 4.20 5.41 12.10
N GLU A 118 5.19 4.54 11.91
CA GLU A 118 5.93 3.85 12.98
C GLU A 118 5.09 2.86 13.79
N GLN A 119 3.94 2.45 13.25
CA GLN A 119 3.14 1.36 13.79
C GLN A 119 3.20 0.18 12.82
N ALA A 120 2.84 -0.99 13.31
CA ALA A 120 2.76 -2.21 12.53
C ALA A 120 1.59 -3.07 13.02
N TRP A 121 1.09 -3.92 12.13
CA TRP A 121 0.20 -4.99 12.54
C TRP A 121 0.95 -6.00 13.41
N SER A 122 0.35 -6.41 14.52
CA SER A 122 0.90 -7.50 15.32
C SER A 122 0.85 -8.83 14.57
N GLN A 123 1.60 -9.82 15.07
CA GLN A 123 1.56 -11.17 14.53
C GLN A 123 0.15 -11.76 14.49
N ARG A 124 -0.71 -11.49 15.50
CA ARG A 124 -2.09 -12.00 15.50
C ARG A 124 -2.96 -11.34 14.44
N GLN A 125 -2.72 -10.07 14.13
CA GLN A 125 -3.40 -9.37 13.04
C GLN A 125 -2.96 -9.91 11.68
N LEU A 126 -1.66 -10.11 11.48
CA LEU A 126 -1.11 -10.70 10.25
C LEU A 126 -1.63 -12.13 10.01
N VAL A 127 -1.64 -12.97 11.05
CA VAL A 127 -2.21 -14.33 10.99
C VAL A 127 -3.68 -14.27 10.63
N PHE A 128 -4.47 -13.41 11.28
CA PHE A 128 -5.88 -13.21 10.95
C PHE A 128 -6.08 -12.86 9.46
N LEU A 129 -5.30 -11.91 8.93
CA LEU A 129 -5.41 -11.47 7.54
C LEU A 129 -5.12 -12.62 6.57
N ARG A 130 -4.04 -13.37 6.81
CA ARG A 130 -3.59 -14.47 5.93
C ARG A 130 -4.52 -15.68 6.01
N GLU A 131 -4.97 -16.08 7.20
CA GLU A 131 -5.86 -17.24 7.38
C GLU A 131 -7.28 -16.98 6.86
N ASN A 132 -7.69 -15.72 6.72
CA ASN A 132 -9.04 -15.33 6.28
C ASN A 132 -9.02 -14.57 4.95
N ARG A 133 -8.01 -14.85 4.11
CA ARG A 133 -7.67 -14.13 2.89
C ARG A 133 -8.88 -13.83 2.00
N ASP A 134 -9.67 -14.83 1.65
CA ASP A 134 -10.83 -14.67 0.75
C ASP A 134 -11.89 -13.73 1.34
N SER A 135 -12.17 -13.86 2.63
CA SER A 135 -13.10 -12.98 3.33
C SER A 135 -12.57 -11.56 3.43
N VAL A 136 -11.26 -11.40 3.68
CA VAL A 136 -10.60 -10.09 3.73
C VAL A 136 -10.67 -9.40 2.36
N MET A 137 -10.35 -10.10 1.27
CA MET A 137 -10.47 -9.56 -0.09
C MET A 137 -11.91 -9.12 -0.39
N PHE A 138 -12.89 -9.95 -0.04
CA PHE A 138 -14.31 -9.61 -0.18
C PHE A 138 -14.70 -8.37 0.63
N TYR A 139 -14.24 -8.22 1.87
CA TYR A 139 -14.52 -7.04 2.69
C TYR A 139 -13.84 -5.77 2.16
N ILE A 140 -12.64 -5.88 1.60
CA ILE A 140 -11.95 -4.77 0.95
C ILE A 140 -12.73 -4.31 -0.28
N GLU A 141 -13.17 -5.25 -1.12
CA GLU A 141 -13.97 -4.96 -2.31
C GLU A 141 -15.30 -4.29 -1.93
N GLU A 142 -16.08 -4.90 -1.04
CA GLU A 142 -17.37 -4.38 -0.56
C GLU A 142 -17.20 -2.96 0.03
N SER A 143 -16.16 -2.74 0.83
CA SER A 143 -15.90 -1.46 1.48
C SER A 143 -15.40 -0.38 0.52
N THR A 144 -14.58 -0.76 -0.46
CA THR A 144 -14.12 0.13 -1.53
C THR A 144 -15.28 0.54 -2.43
N LEU A 145 -16.16 -0.38 -2.81
CA LEU A 145 -17.34 -0.09 -3.64
C LEU A 145 -18.32 0.85 -2.94
N ARG A 146 -18.49 0.72 -1.62
CA ARG A 146 -19.34 1.61 -0.80
C ARG A 146 -18.73 3.01 -0.68
N SER A 147 -17.46 3.11 -0.33
CA SER A 147 -16.80 4.40 -0.05
C SER A 147 -16.25 5.10 -1.29
N LYS A 148 -16.21 4.39 -2.43
CA LYS A 148 -15.51 4.77 -3.66
C LYS A 148 -14.02 5.01 -3.45
N ARG A 149 -13.43 4.46 -2.38
CA ARG A 149 -12.02 4.64 -2.03
C ARG A 149 -11.36 3.36 -1.55
N MET A 150 -10.30 2.96 -2.25
CA MET A 150 -9.35 1.96 -1.78
C MET A 150 -8.25 2.68 -1.00
N GLY A 151 -8.43 2.79 0.31
CA GLY A 151 -7.44 3.39 1.20
C GLY A 151 -6.13 2.62 1.15
N VAL A 152 -5.04 3.30 1.48
CA VAL A 152 -3.70 2.70 1.49
C VAL A 152 -3.58 1.52 2.44
N ASN A 153 -4.23 1.54 3.60
CA ASN A 153 -4.34 0.36 4.48
C ASN A 153 -4.95 -0.86 3.78
N TYR A 154 -5.92 -0.69 2.87
CA TYR A 154 -6.46 -1.81 2.10
C TYR A 154 -5.46 -2.30 1.04
N LYS A 155 -4.73 -1.37 0.39
CA LYS A 155 -3.67 -1.73 -0.56
C LYS A 155 -2.54 -2.50 0.15
N ASP A 156 -2.15 -2.06 1.34
CA ASP A 156 -1.16 -2.73 2.19
C ASP A 156 -1.63 -4.14 2.57
N VAL A 157 -2.92 -4.33 2.92
CA VAL A 157 -3.46 -5.66 3.18
C VAL A 157 -3.42 -6.55 1.93
N ILE A 158 -3.84 -6.03 0.77
CA ILE A 158 -3.83 -6.79 -0.48
C ILE A 158 -2.40 -7.24 -0.80
N ASP A 159 -1.42 -6.35 -0.65
CA ASP A 159 -0.01 -6.71 -0.82
C ASP A 159 0.40 -7.77 0.22
N GLU A 160 0.13 -7.55 1.50
CA GLU A 160 0.48 -8.44 2.63
C GLU A 160 -0.04 -9.87 2.43
N ILE A 161 -1.28 -10.04 1.98
CA ILE A 161 -1.88 -11.36 1.72
C ILE A 161 -1.60 -11.90 0.31
N ASN A 162 -0.80 -11.18 -0.49
CA ASN A 162 -0.54 -11.47 -1.90
C ASN A 162 -1.83 -11.68 -2.72
N GLY A 163 -2.80 -10.78 -2.60
CA GLY A 163 -4.15 -10.83 -3.14
C GLY A 163 -4.27 -10.69 -4.68
N TRP A 164 -3.56 -11.52 -5.44
CA TRP A 164 -3.50 -11.42 -6.91
C TRP A 164 -4.86 -11.59 -7.61
N GLU A 165 -5.83 -12.28 -7.00
CA GLU A 165 -7.20 -12.45 -7.49
C GLU A 165 -7.95 -11.12 -7.55
N MET A 166 -7.52 -10.12 -6.78
CA MET A 166 -8.10 -8.78 -6.80
C MET A 166 -7.62 -7.94 -8.00
N ILE A 167 -6.70 -8.41 -8.84
CA ILE A 167 -6.18 -7.65 -9.98
C ILE A 167 -7.29 -7.07 -10.87
N PRO A 168 -8.30 -7.84 -11.33
CA PRO A 168 -9.40 -7.29 -12.14
C PRO A 168 -10.16 -6.17 -11.43
N PHE A 169 -10.39 -6.33 -10.12
CA PHE A 169 -11.05 -5.33 -9.30
C PHE A 169 -10.20 -4.05 -9.13
N ILE A 170 -8.89 -4.20 -8.88
CA ILE A 170 -7.95 -3.07 -8.75
C ILE A 170 -7.89 -2.27 -10.06
N ILE A 171 -7.85 -2.97 -11.20
CA ILE A 171 -7.87 -2.33 -12.53
C ILE A 171 -9.16 -1.53 -12.72
N THR A 172 -10.32 -2.15 -12.46
CA THR A 172 -11.63 -1.48 -12.56
C THR A 172 -11.72 -0.25 -11.64
N TYR A 173 -11.21 -0.38 -10.41
CA TYR A 173 -11.13 0.72 -9.46
C TYR A 173 -10.27 1.87 -10.00
N PHE A 174 -9.06 1.57 -10.50
CA PHE A 174 -8.15 2.55 -11.06
C PHE A 174 -8.74 3.26 -12.28
N GLU A 175 -9.44 2.53 -13.16
CA GLU A 175 -10.10 3.11 -14.33
C GLU A 175 -11.12 4.17 -13.95
N SER A 176 -11.86 3.94 -12.87
CA SER A 176 -12.82 4.90 -12.30
C SER A 176 -12.16 5.97 -11.42
N ASN A 177 -10.92 5.76 -10.97
CA ASN A 177 -10.21 6.60 -10.01
C ASN A 177 -8.78 6.89 -10.49
N LYS A 178 -8.64 7.43 -11.71
CA LYS A 178 -7.33 7.65 -12.33
C LYS A 178 -6.36 8.47 -11.49
N LYS A 179 -6.82 9.27 -10.53
CA LYS A 179 -5.94 9.99 -9.57
C LYS A 179 -5.13 9.04 -8.69
N ASP A 180 -5.60 7.83 -8.42
CA ASP A 180 -4.96 6.87 -7.52
C ASP A 180 -3.85 6.05 -8.20
N LYS A 181 -2.65 6.63 -8.32
CA LYS A 181 -1.51 5.92 -8.94
C LYS A 181 -0.98 4.78 -8.07
N ASP A 182 -1.29 4.79 -6.77
CA ASP A 182 -0.91 3.70 -5.87
C ASP A 182 -1.66 2.39 -6.22
N ALA A 183 -2.79 2.46 -6.95
CA ALA A 183 -3.40 1.25 -7.53
C ALA A 183 -2.49 0.59 -8.57
N LEU A 184 -1.78 1.38 -9.40
CA LEU A 184 -0.78 0.83 -10.34
C LEU A 184 0.45 0.29 -9.59
N THR A 185 0.89 0.97 -8.54
CA THR A 185 1.94 0.47 -7.64
C THR A 185 1.57 -0.87 -7.02
N LEU A 186 0.33 -1.03 -6.55
CA LEU A 186 -0.15 -2.30 -6.01
C LEU A 186 -0.09 -3.43 -7.06
N LEU A 187 -0.48 -3.17 -8.31
CA LEU A 187 -0.36 -4.17 -9.39
C LEU A 187 1.11 -4.57 -9.64
N LEU A 188 2.05 -3.62 -9.62
CA LEU A 188 3.48 -3.88 -9.74
C LEU A 188 3.99 -4.75 -8.58
N LEU A 189 3.58 -4.46 -7.34
CA LEU A 189 3.95 -5.22 -6.16
C LEU A 189 3.42 -6.66 -6.21
N LEU A 190 2.17 -6.86 -6.64
CA LEU A 190 1.58 -8.19 -6.79
C LEU A 190 2.34 -9.02 -7.85
N MET A 191 2.66 -8.45 -9.01
CA MET A 191 3.48 -9.13 -10.01
C MET A 191 4.89 -9.44 -9.50
N LYS A 192 5.50 -8.53 -8.72
CA LYS A 192 6.81 -8.75 -8.10
C LYS A 192 6.78 -9.90 -7.09
N LYS A 193 5.84 -9.87 -6.15
CA LYS A 193 5.67 -10.88 -5.09
C LYS A 193 5.27 -12.24 -5.66
N GLY A 194 4.53 -12.21 -6.78
CA GLY A 194 4.18 -13.35 -7.59
C GLY A 194 5.26 -13.92 -8.49
N GLU A 195 6.44 -13.28 -8.53
CA GLU A 195 7.58 -13.63 -9.39
C GLU A 195 7.24 -13.71 -10.89
N TYR A 196 6.33 -12.87 -11.37
CA TYR A 196 5.86 -12.91 -12.76
C TYR A 196 6.99 -12.57 -13.74
N GLU A 197 7.43 -13.56 -14.53
CA GLU A 197 8.67 -13.46 -15.30
C GLU A 197 8.69 -12.29 -16.30
N GLU A 198 7.59 -12.04 -17.02
CA GLU A 198 7.52 -10.94 -17.98
C GLU A 198 7.75 -9.58 -17.30
N PHE A 199 7.26 -9.44 -16.07
CA PHE A 199 7.49 -8.25 -15.29
C PHE A 199 8.93 -8.17 -14.78
N LEU A 200 9.47 -9.25 -14.19
CA LEU A 200 10.84 -9.28 -13.65
C LEU A 200 11.91 -8.96 -14.72
N LYS A 201 11.69 -9.38 -15.96
CA LYS A 201 12.59 -9.11 -17.11
C LYS A 201 12.41 -7.71 -17.71
N SER A 202 11.41 -6.95 -17.27
CA SER A 202 11.05 -5.67 -17.88
C SER A 202 12.00 -4.52 -17.50
N THR A 203 12.06 -3.49 -18.35
CA THR A 203 12.78 -2.24 -18.03
C THR A 203 12.16 -1.51 -16.85
N SER A 204 10.84 -1.56 -16.67
CA SER A 204 10.16 -0.95 -15.52
C SER A 204 10.61 -1.59 -14.20
N TYR A 205 10.71 -2.93 -14.16
CA TYR A 205 11.22 -3.63 -12.97
C TYR A 205 12.64 -3.21 -12.62
N ARG A 206 13.55 -3.17 -13.61
CA ARG A 206 14.94 -2.73 -13.39
C ARG A 206 15.03 -1.30 -12.85
N LYS A 207 14.17 -0.38 -13.33
CA LYS A 207 14.12 1.01 -12.83
C LYS A 207 13.60 1.10 -11.39
N LEU A 208 12.61 0.29 -11.03
CA LEU A 208 11.94 0.38 -9.74
C LEU A 208 12.65 -0.43 -8.64
N TYR A 209 13.28 -1.55 -8.99
CA TYR A 209 13.77 -2.56 -8.04
C TYR A 209 15.21 -3.04 -8.32
N GLY A 210 15.95 -2.34 -9.18
CA GLY A 210 17.38 -2.63 -9.46
C GLY A 210 18.31 -2.30 -8.29
N GLN A 211 19.62 -2.43 -8.50
CA GLN A 211 20.65 -2.39 -7.44
C GLN A 211 20.79 -1.04 -6.69
N SER A 212 20.24 0.05 -7.21
CA SER A 212 20.18 1.35 -6.53
C SER A 212 18.82 1.55 -5.85
N TYR A 213 18.48 0.68 -4.91
CA TYR A 213 17.22 0.71 -4.18
C TYR A 213 17.11 1.96 -3.31
N ASN A 214 16.08 2.78 -3.53
CA ASN A 214 15.59 3.74 -2.55
C ASN A 214 14.05 3.67 -2.51
N TYR A 215 13.43 4.01 -1.39
CA TYR A 215 11.97 4.07 -1.28
C TYR A 215 11.36 5.12 -2.24
N GLU A 216 12.19 5.98 -2.81
CA GLU A 216 11.83 7.04 -3.73
C GLU A 216 11.83 6.61 -5.20
N THR A 217 12.07 5.33 -5.54
CA THR A 217 12.05 4.91 -6.94
C THR A 217 10.66 5.04 -7.55
N TYR A 218 10.63 5.61 -8.75
CA TYR A 218 9.42 5.76 -9.54
C TYR A 218 9.68 5.64 -11.04
N ILE A 219 8.60 5.46 -11.79
CA ILE A 219 8.55 5.74 -13.23
C ILE A 219 7.53 6.85 -13.47
N ASP A 220 7.72 7.60 -14.56
CA ASP A 220 6.77 8.64 -14.93
C ASP A 220 5.41 8.05 -15.26
N TYR A 221 4.36 8.65 -14.73
CA TYR A 221 3.02 8.34 -15.15
C TYR A 221 2.76 8.90 -16.53
N ASN A 222 2.52 8.01 -17.49
CA ASN A 222 2.06 8.32 -18.83
C ASN A 222 1.19 7.18 -19.37
N LYS A 223 0.53 7.38 -20.50
CA LYS A 223 -0.41 6.38 -21.06
C LYS A 223 0.25 5.07 -21.47
N ALA A 224 1.51 5.11 -21.92
CA ALA A 224 2.24 3.90 -22.28
C ALA A 224 2.58 3.06 -21.04
N ASN A 225 3.08 3.68 -19.98
CA ASN A 225 3.37 3.02 -18.71
C ASN A 225 2.08 2.50 -18.04
N GLU A 226 0.99 3.28 -18.05
CA GLU A 226 -0.32 2.82 -17.58
C GLU A 226 -0.75 1.55 -18.33
N ALA A 227 -0.80 1.58 -19.66
CA ALA A 227 -1.24 0.45 -20.47
C ALA A 227 -0.39 -0.81 -20.22
N LEU A 228 0.93 -0.67 -20.19
CA LEU A 228 1.85 -1.79 -19.93
C LEU A 228 1.68 -2.40 -18.54
N ILE A 229 1.39 -1.60 -17.52
CA ILE A 229 1.13 -2.11 -16.17
C ILE A 229 -0.16 -2.90 -16.14
N LEU A 230 -1.25 -2.35 -16.70
CA LEU A 230 -2.55 -3.00 -16.73
C LEU A 230 -2.53 -4.30 -17.54
N GLU A 231 -1.87 -4.28 -18.70
CA GLU A 231 -1.69 -5.45 -19.57
C GLU A 231 -0.95 -6.57 -18.85
N ARG A 232 0.24 -6.29 -18.28
CA ARG A 232 1.04 -7.29 -17.57
C ARG A 232 0.34 -7.83 -16.34
N ALA A 233 -0.33 -6.97 -15.57
CA ALA A 233 -1.07 -7.42 -14.39
C ALA A 233 -2.19 -8.39 -14.78
N MET A 234 -2.93 -8.08 -15.86
CA MET A 234 -3.95 -8.98 -16.38
C MET A 234 -3.34 -10.27 -16.97
N GLY A 235 -2.16 -10.20 -17.60
CA GLY A 235 -1.39 -11.36 -18.03
C GLY A 235 -1.02 -12.28 -16.86
N TYR A 236 -0.48 -11.70 -15.78
CA TYR A 236 -0.17 -12.41 -14.54
C TYR A 236 -1.42 -13.06 -13.92
N PHE A 237 -2.54 -12.32 -13.83
CA PHE A 237 -3.80 -12.86 -13.32
C PHE A 237 -4.27 -14.09 -14.12
N LYS A 238 -4.17 -14.05 -15.46
CA LYS A 238 -4.53 -15.17 -16.32
C LYS A 238 -3.62 -16.38 -16.11
N GLU A 239 -2.30 -16.16 -16.07
CA GLU A 239 -1.32 -17.22 -15.81
C GLU A 239 -1.62 -17.95 -14.49
N LYS A 240 -1.84 -17.21 -13.40
CA LYS A 240 -2.17 -17.79 -12.10
C LYS A 240 -3.51 -18.52 -12.08
N SER A 241 -4.49 -18.02 -12.82
CA SER A 241 -5.82 -18.64 -12.94
C SER A 241 -5.79 -19.95 -13.73
N ASP A 242 -4.87 -20.11 -14.67
CA ASP A 242 -4.76 -21.32 -15.48
C ASP A 242 -3.91 -22.41 -14.81
N VAL A 243 -2.94 -22.05 -13.97
CA VAL A 243 -2.16 -23.01 -13.15
C VAL A 243 -3.00 -23.65 -12.03
N GLY A 244 -4.12 -23.01 -11.64
CA GLY A 244 -5.06 -23.51 -10.63
C GLY A 244 -6.14 -24.48 -11.14
N LYS A 245 -6.10 -24.85 -12.43
CA LYS A 245 -6.97 -25.89 -13.03
C LYS A 245 -6.20 -27.20 -13.18
#